data_AF-A0A7C1N0S6-F1
#
_entry.id   AF-A0A7C1N0S6-F1
#
_cell.length_a   1.000
_cell.length_b   1.000
_cell.length_c   1.000
_cell.angle_alpha   90.00
_cell.angle_beta   90.00
_cell.angle_gamma   90.00
#
_symmetry.space_group_name_H-M   'P 1'
#
loop_
_entity.id
_entity.type
_entity.pdbx_description
1 polymer ?
#
loop_
_entity_poly.entity_id
_entity_poly.type
_entity_poly.pdbx_seq_one_letter_code
_entity_poly.pdbx_strand_id
1 'polypeptide(L)' 'KQGRAKGDIPGVRFQLIQVNDQPLHRLVSGKIEKGRR' A
#
# COMPACT_ATOMS: atom_id res chain seq x y z
N LYS A 1 5.87 -14.82 17.53
CA LYS A 1 5.57 -15.18 16.12
C LYS A 1 5.23 -13.90 15.34
N GLN A 2 6.24 -13.27 14.75
CA GLN A 2 6.04 -12.14 13.84
C GLN A 2 5.54 -12.66 12.47
N GLY A 3 4.80 -11.84 11.71
CA GLY A 3 4.27 -12.23 10.39
C GLY A 3 2.89 -12.91 10.39
N ARG A 4 2.03 -12.62 11.37
CA ARG A 4 0.62 -13.04 11.35
C ARG A 4 -0.21 -12.16 10.42
N ALA A 5 -1.43 -12.59 10.13
CA ALA A 5 -2.36 -11.83 9.31
C ALA A 5 -2.65 -10.46 9.92
N LYS A 6 -2.91 -9.47 9.07
CA LYS A 6 -3.16 -8.07 9.45
C LYS A 6 -4.58 -7.95 9.98
N GLY A 7 -4.69 -7.80 11.30
CA GLY A 7 -5.95 -7.50 11.98
C GLY A 7 -7.02 -8.54 11.70
N ASP A 8 -8.15 -8.06 11.17
CA ASP A 8 -9.35 -8.80 10.81
C ASP A 8 -9.29 -9.47 9.43
N ILE A 9 -8.29 -9.17 8.61
CA ILE A 9 -8.20 -9.69 7.24
C ILE A 9 -7.43 -11.02 7.25
N PRO A 10 -8.11 -12.18 7.03
CA PRO A 10 -7.45 -13.47 7.06
C PRO A 10 -6.45 -13.62 5.91
N GLY A 11 -5.29 -14.20 6.20
CA GLY A 11 -4.27 -14.54 5.20
C GLY A 11 -3.39 -13.39 4.69
N VAL A 12 -3.78 -12.13 4.88
CA VAL A 12 -3.00 -10.97 4.41
C VAL A 12 -1.89 -10.62 5.41
N ARG A 13 -0.63 -10.76 5.01
CA ARG A 13 0.54 -10.50 5.87
C ARG A 13 1.36 -9.26 5.49
N PHE A 14 1.08 -8.69 4.33
CA PHE A 14 1.84 -7.59 3.76
C PHE A 14 0.90 -6.46 3.32
N GLN A 15 1.44 -5.26 3.19
CA GLN A 15 0.72 -4.10 2.69
C GLN A 15 1.60 -3.33 1.71
N LEU A 16 0.96 -2.71 0.71
CA LEU A 16 1.65 -1.87 -0.27
C LEU A 16 1.94 -0.49 0.33
N ILE A 17 3.16 0.01 0.10
CA ILE A 17 3.60 1.33 0.55
C ILE A 17 3.78 2.29 -0.64
N GLN A 18 4.19 1.75 -1.80
CA GLN A 18 4.57 2.50 -3.00
C GLN A 18 4.12 1.73 -4.25
N VAL A 19 3.81 2.44 -5.32
CA VAL A 19 3.45 1.90 -6.64
C VAL A 19 4.19 2.71 -7.70
N ASN A 20 4.90 2.07 -8.62
CA ASN A 20 5.64 2.74 -9.71
C ASN A 20 6.51 3.90 -9.21
N ASP A 21 7.29 3.64 -8.16
CA ASP A 21 8.11 4.64 -7.47
C ASP A 21 7.34 5.81 -6.83
N GLN A 22 6.01 5.77 -6.75
CA GLN A 22 5.17 6.79 -6.12
C GLN A 22 4.55 6.31 -4.80
N PRO A 23 4.65 7.06 -3.70
CA PRO A 23 4.13 6.64 -2.40
C PRO A 23 2.59 6.63 -2.39
N LEU A 24 2.01 5.49 -1.98
CA LEU A 24 0.57 5.23 -2.06
C LEU A 24 -0.26 6.24 -1.27
N HIS A 25 0.21 6.64 -0.08
CA HIS A 25 -0.52 7.60 0.75
C HIS A 25 -0.71 8.97 0.07
N ARG A 26 0.24 9.39 -0.78
CA ARG A 26 0.12 10.65 -1.53
C ARG A 26 -0.87 10.52 -2.68
N LEU A 27 -0.86 9.39 -3.38
CA LEU A 27 -1.83 9.05 -4.43
C LEU A 27 -3.25 9.02 -3.87
N VAL A 28 -3.47 8.31 -2.75
CA VAL A 28 -4.78 8.21 -2.10
C VAL A 28 -5.29 9.58 -1.64
N SER A 29 -4.41 10.42 -1.09
CA SER A 29 -4.76 11.80 -0.72
C SER A 29 -4.94 12.76 -1.90
N GLY A 30 -4.71 12.33 -3.14
CA GLY A 30 -4.78 13.17 -4.34
C GLY A 30 -3.65 14.20 -4.47
N LYS A 31 -2.60 14.14 -3.64
CA LYS A 31 -1.49 15.10 -3.67
C LYS A 31 -0.58 14.94 -4.90
N ILE A 32 -0.56 13.74 -5.47
CA ILE A 32 0.14 13.43 -6.71
C ILE A 32 -0.79 12.61 -7.58
N GLU A 33 -0.70 12.79 -8.90
CA GLU A 33 -1.35 11.90 -9.86
C GLU A 33 -0.43 10.74 -10.23
N LYS A 34 -1.04 9.60 -10.56
CA LYS A 34 -0.27 8.43 -10.98
C LYS A 34 0.45 8.73 -12.30
N GLY A 35 1.75 8.47 -12.35
CA GLY A 35 2.51 8.59 -13.60
C GLY A 35 1.91 7.67 -14.67
N ARG A 36 1.64 8.23 -15.87
CA ARG A 36 1.14 7.45 -17.01
C ARG A 36 2.29 6.68 -17.65
N ARG A 37 2.33 5.38 -17.43
CA ARG A 37 3.12 4.36 -18.14
C ARG A 37 2.41 3.03 -18.03
#